data_AF-A0A964QJ52-F1
#
_entry.id   AF-A0A964QJ52-F1
#
_cell.length_a   1.000
_cell.length_b   1.000
_cell.length_c   1.000
_cell.angle_alpha   90.00
_cell.angle_beta   90.00
_cell.angle_gamma   90.00
#
_symmetry.space_group_name_H-M   'P 1'
#
loop_
_entity.id
_entity.type
_entity.pdbx_description
1 polymer ?
#
loop_
_entity_poly.entity_id
_entity_poly.type
_entity_poly.pdbx_seq_one_letter_code
_entity_poly.pdbx_strand_id
1 'polypeptide(L)'
;MQVRHSPQRWSLLRWCLPLAGAGAVAIVVFNYAYSNDPFGPFLPGNTWDSEALKGSTLLLSLPGQWLHETTGLLNSSPVFLASLLGLALLATRRDRRGWGVLAFYLVTAGVNGLHPDRTFGFCPPARYLLTAMPVLLFGLALFVQAYGNRLLPLFGLLFALIVSYDSVACVVAMPEQGYGGNHLSVRTLDEYYPFDVHFFFQTTGALPRGDLAFWALATASLAAASLPRLSPSWRWSALLTAGLLPFAWGQTGAPTGRLSASVSPYLLQLNPAGQIPAGVQFFNRHIEKEYQMTTGHALKAGGFGAQSTQSPAGILKSYYAPLTQPGISSYWLLGAAAENAPGQAAGHLIVGQRQTLPAIADWGIFHASAIALPGKPASTVKTTFYSDFTGLGYVYVEFSGAGALAFTNAETRFLPIHFGARRTELRRFPGNPKADVPRFGVHCENLDKGYSLARFELQGTAAGTFFERKPSPVFLAVYTAENSPTGAPSLEAQASHWLDGYYSIQDPTPRPDFIRPMVESVQAPWWTAVPLVGASAYQLEFHLNLAQDIWLVFDYPGKTGLKLAGITLFSQELSAADLTD
;
A
#
# COMPACT_ATOMS: atom_id res chain seq x y z
N MET A 1 10.98 -27.93 -27.13
CA MET A 1 11.60 -28.71 -28.23
C MET A 1 12.41 -27.88 -29.24
N GLN A 2 12.05 -26.64 -29.63
CA GLN A 2 12.84 -25.86 -30.63
C GLN A 2 14.02 -25.02 -30.10
N VAL A 3 14.17 -24.81 -28.78
CA VAL A 3 15.40 -24.17 -28.23
C VAL A 3 16.65 -24.99 -28.59
N ARG A 4 16.51 -26.31 -28.76
CA ARG A 4 17.64 -27.18 -29.14
C ARG A 4 18.24 -26.87 -30.52
N HIS A 5 17.44 -26.37 -31.45
CA HIS A 5 17.81 -26.24 -32.87
C HIS A 5 17.91 -24.80 -33.39
N SER A 6 17.68 -23.79 -32.54
CA SER A 6 17.88 -22.39 -32.93
C SER A 6 19.37 -22.02 -32.90
N PRO A 7 19.93 -21.39 -33.95
CA PRO A 7 21.28 -20.83 -33.91
C PRO A 7 21.44 -19.73 -32.85
N GLN A 8 20.34 -19.16 -32.37
CA GLN A 8 20.28 -18.15 -31.30
C GLN A 8 19.87 -18.75 -29.94
N ARG A 9 19.94 -20.09 -29.78
CA ARG A 9 19.56 -20.75 -28.51
C ARG A 9 20.33 -20.22 -27.31
N TRP A 10 21.61 -19.91 -27.51
CA TRP A 10 22.49 -19.49 -26.43
C TRP A 10 22.23 -18.05 -26.00
N SER A 11 21.81 -17.16 -26.91
CA SER A 11 21.38 -15.80 -26.54
C SER A 11 20.01 -15.82 -25.86
N LEU A 12 19.07 -16.63 -26.37
CA LEU A 12 17.76 -16.84 -25.73
C LEU A 12 17.89 -17.43 -24.32
N LEU A 13 18.74 -18.45 -24.13
CA LEU A 13 19.00 -19.02 -22.82
C LEU A 13 19.77 -18.05 -21.90
N ARG A 14 20.72 -17.27 -22.42
CA ARG A 14 21.49 -16.30 -21.62
C ARG A 14 20.64 -15.16 -21.04
N TRP A 15 19.63 -14.70 -21.76
CA TRP A 15 18.83 -13.54 -21.33
C TRP A 15 17.46 -13.93 -20.78
N CYS A 16 16.74 -14.84 -21.43
CA CYS A 16 15.39 -15.19 -21.00
C CYS A 16 15.37 -16.11 -19.78
N LEU A 17 16.36 -16.99 -19.60
CA LEU A 17 16.37 -17.93 -18.47
C LEU A 17 16.63 -17.24 -17.13
N PRO A 18 17.59 -16.29 -17.01
CA PRO A 18 17.76 -15.53 -15.77
C PRO A 18 16.57 -14.61 -15.49
N LEU A 19 16.01 -13.94 -16.50
CA LEU A 19 14.83 -13.09 -16.32
C LEU A 19 13.58 -13.90 -15.91
N ALA A 20 13.35 -15.05 -16.55
CA ALA A 20 12.26 -15.95 -16.18
C ALA A 20 12.47 -16.58 -14.80
N GLY A 21 13.71 -16.94 -14.47
CA GLY A 21 14.09 -17.48 -13.16
C GLY A 21 13.91 -16.44 -12.06
N ALA A 22 14.38 -15.21 -12.26
CA ALA A 22 14.19 -14.10 -11.33
C ALA A 22 12.71 -13.78 -11.14
N GLY A 23 11.92 -13.73 -12.22
CA GLY A 23 10.47 -13.53 -12.14
C GLY A 23 9.73 -14.67 -11.42
N ALA A 24 10.09 -15.93 -11.69
CA ALA A 24 9.51 -17.09 -11.00
C ALA A 24 9.87 -17.10 -9.51
N VAL A 25 11.13 -16.82 -9.16
CA VAL A 25 11.57 -16.69 -7.77
C VAL A 25 10.83 -15.54 -7.09
N ALA A 26 10.71 -14.38 -7.73
CA ALA A 26 9.97 -13.25 -7.18
C ALA A 26 8.50 -13.59 -6.93
N ILE A 27 7.83 -14.29 -7.86
CA ILE A 27 6.44 -14.73 -7.70
C ILE A 27 6.30 -15.77 -6.59
N VAL A 28 7.21 -16.74 -6.49
CA VAL A 28 7.18 -17.76 -5.44
C VAL A 28 7.48 -17.15 -4.08
N VAL A 29 8.47 -16.26 -3.97
CA VAL A 29 8.79 -15.52 -2.75
C VAL A 29 7.61 -14.64 -2.36
N PHE A 30 6.97 -13.97 -3.32
CA PHE A 30 5.77 -13.18 -3.09
C PHE A 30 4.61 -14.05 -2.56
N ASN A 31 4.25 -15.13 -3.27
CA ASN A 31 3.18 -16.04 -2.85
C ASN A 31 3.47 -16.65 -1.47
N TYR A 32 4.72 -17.05 -1.23
CA TYR A 32 5.14 -17.64 0.03
C TYR A 32 5.11 -16.63 1.18
N ALA A 33 5.64 -15.42 0.97
CA ALA A 33 5.54 -14.33 1.95
C ALA A 33 4.09 -13.98 2.26
N TYR A 34 3.20 -14.16 1.29
CA TYR A 34 1.80 -13.76 1.37
C TYR A 34 0.88 -14.80 2.03
N SER A 35 1.00 -16.06 1.62
CA SER A 35 0.07 -17.12 2.02
C SER A 35 0.73 -18.33 2.64
N ASN A 36 2.05 -18.31 2.78
CA ASN A 36 2.84 -19.49 3.15
C ASN A 36 2.56 -20.69 2.20
N ASP A 37 2.22 -20.38 0.95
CA ASP A 37 1.99 -21.36 -0.12
C ASP A 37 2.73 -20.85 -1.37
N PRO A 38 3.70 -21.59 -1.93
CA PRO A 38 4.39 -21.19 -3.15
C PRO A 38 3.44 -21.00 -4.35
N PHE A 39 2.24 -21.60 -4.30
CA PHE A 39 1.19 -21.50 -5.30
C PHE A 39 0.08 -20.49 -4.95
N GLY A 40 0.14 -19.86 -3.77
CA GLY A 40 -0.83 -18.88 -3.29
C GLY A 40 -2.01 -19.50 -2.52
N PRO A 41 -2.80 -18.71 -1.78
CA PRO A 41 -3.85 -19.20 -0.89
C PRO A 41 -5.12 -19.72 -1.60
N PHE A 42 -5.19 -19.58 -2.93
CA PHE A 42 -6.38 -19.87 -3.73
C PHE A 42 -6.03 -20.79 -4.90
N LEU A 43 -6.16 -22.10 -4.66
CA LEU A 43 -6.08 -23.11 -5.71
C LEU A 43 -7.29 -22.97 -6.67
N PRO A 44 -7.11 -23.21 -7.99
CA PRO A 44 -8.23 -23.22 -8.94
C PRO A 44 -9.33 -24.18 -8.47
N GLY A 45 -10.52 -23.66 -8.14
CA GLY A 45 -11.69 -24.44 -7.69
C GLY A 45 -12.32 -23.98 -6.37
N ASN A 46 -11.60 -23.26 -5.51
CA ASN A 46 -12.12 -22.77 -4.21
C ASN A 46 -12.88 -21.43 -4.31
N THR A 47 -12.97 -20.87 -5.51
CA THR A 47 -13.46 -19.52 -5.79
C THR A 47 -14.47 -19.58 -6.95
N TRP A 48 -15.57 -20.31 -6.75
CA TRP A 48 -16.59 -20.47 -7.79
C TRP A 48 -17.69 -19.42 -7.63
N ASP A 49 -17.98 -18.68 -8.70
CA ASP A 49 -19.14 -17.82 -8.83
C ASP A 49 -20.06 -18.37 -9.93
N SER A 50 -21.36 -18.50 -9.65
CA SER A 50 -22.35 -18.95 -10.63
C SER A 50 -22.46 -18.04 -11.86
N GLU A 51 -22.03 -16.78 -11.75
CA GLU A 51 -22.05 -15.78 -12.83
C GLU A 51 -20.81 -15.85 -13.75
N ALA A 52 -19.80 -16.65 -13.39
CA ALA A 52 -18.52 -16.71 -14.07
C ALA A 52 -18.60 -17.26 -15.51
N LEU A 53 -19.53 -18.18 -15.78
CA LEU A 53 -19.72 -18.78 -17.10
C LEU A 53 -20.60 -17.94 -18.03
N LYS A 54 -21.12 -16.78 -17.59
CA LYS A 54 -21.90 -15.92 -18.48
C LYS A 54 -21.01 -15.37 -19.60
N GLY A 55 -21.53 -15.38 -20.84
CA GLY A 55 -20.78 -14.90 -22.01
C GLY A 55 -20.32 -13.45 -21.88
N SER A 56 -21.08 -12.59 -21.20
CA SER A 56 -20.70 -11.21 -20.89
C SER A 56 -19.47 -11.12 -19.97
N THR A 57 -19.42 -11.95 -18.93
CA THR A 57 -18.27 -12.06 -18.01
C THR A 57 -17.02 -12.52 -18.75
N LEU A 58 -17.17 -13.50 -19.63
CA LEU A 58 -16.06 -14.07 -20.41
C LEU A 58 -15.52 -13.09 -21.46
N LEU A 59 -16.39 -12.28 -22.06
CA LEU A 59 -16.00 -11.20 -22.99
C LEU A 59 -15.26 -10.05 -22.30
N LEU A 60 -15.54 -9.79 -21.02
CA LEU A 60 -14.83 -8.79 -20.20
C LEU A 60 -13.53 -9.33 -19.58
N SER A 61 -13.48 -10.62 -19.28
CA SER A 61 -12.30 -11.27 -18.67
C SER A 61 -11.12 -11.32 -19.63
N LEU A 62 -11.36 -11.61 -20.92
CA LEU A 62 -10.33 -11.70 -21.97
C LEU A 62 -9.46 -10.43 -22.11
N PRO A 63 -10.03 -9.24 -22.37
CA PRO A 63 -9.24 -8.01 -22.44
C PRO A 63 -8.80 -7.53 -21.06
N GLY A 64 -9.60 -7.78 -20.02
CA GLY A 64 -9.30 -7.24 -18.70
C GLY A 64 -8.08 -7.86 -18.03
N GLN A 65 -7.68 -9.07 -18.39
CA GLN A 65 -6.40 -9.63 -17.93
C GLN A 65 -5.20 -8.80 -18.33
N TRP A 66 -5.31 -8.04 -19.42
CA TRP A 66 -4.24 -7.16 -19.90
C TRP A 66 -4.49 -5.72 -19.51
N LEU A 67 -5.74 -5.26 -19.63
CA LEU A 67 -6.06 -3.84 -19.73
C LEU A 67 -6.94 -3.29 -18.59
N HIS A 68 -7.17 -4.07 -17.53
CA HIS A 68 -7.87 -3.56 -16.36
C HIS A 68 -6.97 -2.61 -15.57
N GLU A 69 -7.52 -1.52 -15.07
CA GLU A 69 -6.71 -0.49 -14.41
C GLU A 69 -6.06 -1.00 -13.12
N THR A 70 -6.75 -1.81 -12.33
CA THR A 70 -6.20 -2.23 -11.02
C THR A 70 -5.40 -3.55 -11.12
N THR A 71 -5.77 -4.43 -12.05
CA THR A 71 -5.29 -5.82 -12.08
C THR A 71 -4.84 -6.28 -13.47
N GLY A 72 -4.82 -5.38 -14.45
CA GLY A 72 -4.38 -5.70 -15.80
C GLY A 72 -2.88 -5.88 -15.86
N LEU A 73 -2.43 -6.93 -16.57
CA LEU A 73 -1.02 -7.29 -16.69
C LEU A 73 -0.17 -6.17 -17.28
N LEU A 74 -0.69 -5.40 -18.25
CA LEU A 74 0.07 -4.28 -18.82
C LEU A 74 0.15 -3.09 -17.87
N ASN A 75 -0.83 -2.92 -16.98
CA ASN A 75 -0.73 -1.88 -15.98
C ASN A 75 0.26 -2.31 -14.89
N SER A 76 0.08 -3.49 -14.30
CA SER A 76 0.93 -3.99 -13.21
C SER A 76 2.36 -4.32 -13.64
N SER A 77 2.57 -4.81 -14.86
CA SER A 77 3.89 -5.23 -15.35
C SER A 77 4.05 -4.92 -16.85
N PRO A 78 4.29 -3.64 -17.20
CA PRO A 78 4.41 -3.19 -18.58
C PRO A 78 5.43 -3.94 -19.44
N VAL A 79 6.41 -4.62 -18.82
CA VAL A 79 7.38 -5.49 -19.53
C VAL A 79 6.70 -6.53 -20.44
N PHE A 80 5.49 -6.98 -20.09
CA PHE A 80 4.73 -7.93 -20.90
C PHE A 80 4.15 -7.34 -22.19
N LEU A 81 4.23 -6.02 -22.41
CA LEU A 81 3.98 -5.44 -23.73
C LEU A 81 4.94 -6.02 -24.79
N ALA A 82 6.20 -6.29 -24.41
CA ALA A 82 7.15 -6.96 -25.28
C ALA A 82 6.67 -8.37 -25.67
N SER A 83 6.01 -9.08 -24.75
CA SER A 83 5.38 -10.37 -25.06
C SER A 83 4.30 -10.24 -26.14
N LEU A 84 3.40 -9.24 -26.03
CA LEU A 84 2.38 -8.97 -27.06
C LEU A 84 3.00 -8.68 -28.42
N LEU A 85 4.06 -7.87 -28.47
CA LEU A 85 4.78 -7.56 -29.71
C LEU A 85 5.42 -8.82 -30.33
N GLY A 86 6.03 -9.69 -29.52
CA GLY A 86 6.57 -10.96 -29.99
C GLY A 86 5.49 -11.91 -30.52
N LEU A 87 4.31 -11.93 -29.90
CA LEU A 87 3.16 -12.70 -30.39
C LEU A 87 2.57 -12.12 -31.67
N ALA A 88 2.50 -10.79 -31.81
CA ALA A 88 2.09 -10.13 -33.05
C ALA A 88 3.05 -10.50 -34.20
N LEU A 89 4.36 -10.54 -33.93
CA LEU A 89 5.33 -11.03 -34.91
C LEU A 89 5.11 -12.47 -35.32
N LEU A 90 4.77 -13.36 -34.37
CA LEU A 90 4.45 -14.75 -34.68
C LEU A 90 3.23 -14.84 -35.62
N ALA A 91 2.20 -14.04 -35.36
CA ALA A 91 1.00 -13.98 -36.19
C ALA A 91 1.30 -13.49 -37.61
N THR A 92 2.10 -12.43 -37.77
CA THR A 92 2.51 -11.93 -39.10
C THR A 92 3.31 -12.95 -39.91
N ARG A 93 4.04 -13.84 -39.23
CA ARG A 93 4.80 -14.93 -39.86
C ARG A 93 3.95 -16.15 -40.20
N ARG A 94 2.65 -16.15 -39.86
CA ARG A 94 1.70 -17.27 -40.02
C ARG A 94 2.24 -18.59 -39.48
N ASP A 95 2.95 -18.51 -38.36
CA ASP A 95 3.59 -19.66 -37.77
C ASP A 95 2.56 -20.59 -37.11
N ARG A 96 2.60 -21.88 -37.44
CA ARG A 96 1.68 -22.89 -36.86
C ARG A 96 1.81 -22.99 -35.33
N ARG A 97 2.92 -22.56 -34.76
CA ARG A 97 3.12 -22.45 -33.30
C ARG A 97 2.13 -21.49 -32.64
N GLY A 98 1.57 -20.55 -33.39
CA GLY A 98 0.54 -19.61 -32.92
C GLY A 98 -0.71 -20.31 -32.38
N TRP A 99 -1.05 -21.50 -32.89
CA TRP A 99 -2.19 -22.28 -32.38
C TRP A 99 -1.97 -22.82 -30.97
N GLY A 100 -0.74 -23.26 -30.66
CA GLY A 100 -0.39 -23.71 -29.31
C GLY A 100 -0.43 -22.54 -28.31
N VAL A 101 0.11 -21.39 -28.71
CA VAL A 101 0.05 -20.16 -27.90
C VAL A 101 -1.40 -19.73 -27.65
N LEU A 102 -2.23 -19.73 -28.69
CA LEU A 102 -3.65 -19.39 -28.58
C LEU A 102 -4.38 -20.37 -27.65
N ALA A 103 -4.10 -21.67 -27.74
CA ALA A 103 -4.68 -22.67 -26.86
C ALA A 103 -4.30 -22.44 -25.39
N PHE A 104 -3.00 -22.24 -25.08
CA PHE A 104 -2.57 -21.92 -23.71
C PHE A 104 -3.19 -20.61 -23.21
N TYR A 105 -3.27 -19.59 -24.04
CA TYR A 105 -3.88 -18.31 -23.69
C TYR A 105 -5.38 -18.44 -23.41
N LEU A 106 -6.12 -19.21 -24.22
CA LEU A 106 -7.54 -19.48 -23.99
C LEU A 106 -7.77 -20.28 -22.70
N VAL A 107 -6.88 -21.21 -22.35
CA VAL A 107 -6.94 -21.92 -21.06
C VAL A 107 -6.70 -20.96 -19.90
N THR A 108 -5.65 -20.12 -19.97
CA THR A 108 -5.40 -19.06 -18.98
C THR A 108 -6.62 -18.14 -18.85
N ALA A 109 -7.17 -17.67 -19.97
CA ALA A 109 -8.30 -16.76 -19.95
C ALA A 109 -9.58 -17.42 -19.44
N GLY A 110 -9.78 -18.70 -19.71
CA GLY A 110 -10.86 -19.51 -19.15
C GLY A 110 -10.75 -19.60 -17.64
N VAL A 111 -9.58 -19.97 -17.11
CA VAL A 111 -9.31 -20.02 -15.66
C VAL A 111 -9.50 -18.66 -14.98
N ASN A 112 -9.15 -17.56 -15.67
CA ASN A 112 -9.32 -16.20 -15.18
C ASN A 112 -10.78 -15.72 -15.25
N GLY A 113 -11.54 -16.22 -16.22
CA GLY A 113 -12.97 -15.97 -16.37
C GLY A 113 -13.85 -16.69 -15.34
N LEU A 114 -13.30 -17.67 -14.60
CA LEU A 114 -14.03 -18.39 -13.55
C LEU A 114 -14.36 -17.54 -12.30
N HIS A 115 -13.91 -16.28 -12.24
CA HIS A 115 -14.35 -15.34 -11.21
C HIS A 115 -14.55 -13.91 -11.79
N PRO A 116 -15.79 -13.37 -11.83
CA PRO A 116 -16.03 -12.00 -12.28
C PRO A 116 -15.48 -10.96 -11.30
N ASP A 117 -15.54 -11.27 -10.00
CA ASP A 117 -14.94 -10.43 -8.98
C ASP A 117 -13.42 -10.69 -8.90
N ARG A 118 -12.66 -9.76 -9.50
CA ARG A 118 -11.19 -9.79 -9.47
C ARG A 118 -10.62 -9.39 -8.11
N THR A 119 -11.49 -9.01 -7.17
CA THR A 119 -11.20 -8.75 -5.75
C THR A 119 -11.62 -9.90 -4.83
N PHE A 120 -11.92 -11.09 -5.38
CA PHE A 120 -12.05 -12.32 -4.59
C PHE A 120 -10.74 -13.12 -4.51
N GLY A 121 -10.22 -13.26 -3.29
CA GLY A 121 -9.00 -14.00 -2.95
C GLY A 121 -7.70 -13.21 -3.04
N PHE A 122 -7.22 -12.77 -1.87
CA PHE A 122 -5.92 -12.20 -1.49
C PHE A 122 -4.69 -12.64 -2.35
N CYS A 123 -4.51 -12.15 -3.59
CA CYS A 123 -3.28 -12.22 -4.39
C CYS A 123 -3.39 -11.31 -5.65
N PRO A 124 -2.38 -10.49 -6.02
CA PRO A 124 -2.32 -9.81 -7.32
C PRO A 124 -2.46 -10.82 -8.48
N PRO A 125 -2.55 -10.38 -9.75
CA PRO A 125 -2.69 -11.25 -10.93
C PRO A 125 -1.63 -12.38 -11.06
N ALA A 126 -0.61 -12.40 -10.18
CA ALA A 126 0.32 -13.49 -9.91
C ALA A 126 -0.32 -14.90 -9.93
N ARG A 127 -1.56 -15.09 -9.42
CA ARG A 127 -2.26 -16.39 -9.48
C ARG A 127 -2.48 -16.91 -10.90
N TYR A 128 -2.59 -16.00 -11.87
CA TYR A 128 -2.86 -16.29 -13.27
C TYR A 128 -1.63 -16.13 -14.16
N LEU A 129 -0.62 -15.41 -13.67
CA LEU A 129 0.69 -15.36 -14.29
C LEU A 129 1.27 -16.77 -14.45
N LEU A 130 1.17 -17.63 -13.43
CA LEU A 130 1.73 -19.00 -13.48
C LEU A 130 1.20 -19.84 -14.66
N THR A 131 -0.10 -19.77 -14.95
CA THR A 131 -0.69 -20.47 -16.11
C THR A 131 -0.40 -19.74 -17.43
N ALA A 132 -0.26 -18.40 -17.41
CA ALA A 132 0.08 -17.59 -18.57
C ALA A 132 1.58 -17.58 -18.91
N MET A 133 2.46 -17.92 -17.96
CA MET A 133 3.92 -17.77 -18.03
C MET A 133 4.50 -18.38 -19.31
N PRO A 134 4.13 -19.59 -19.75
CA PRO A 134 4.66 -20.16 -20.99
C PRO A 134 4.40 -19.27 -22.21
N VAL A 135 3.21 -18.68 -22.33
CA VAL A 135 2.84 -17.79 -23.44
C VAL A 135 3.58 -16.46 -23.35
N LEU A 136 3.63 -15.88 -22.15
CA LEU A 136 4.31 -14.61 -21.90
C LEU A 136 5.81 -14.70 -22.17
N LEU A 137 6.48 -15.73 -21.65
CA LEU A 137 7.90 -15.97 -21.87
C LEU A 137 8.21 -16.29 -23.33
N PHE A 138 7.34 -17.03 -24.01
CA PHE A 138 7.51 -17.31 -25.43
C PHE A 138 7.39 -16.04 -26.29
N GLY A 139 6.40 -15.20 -26.03
CA GLY A 139 6.27 -13.89 -26.67
C GLY A 139 7.49 -13.01 -26.41
N LEU A 140 7.92 -12.90 -25.15
CA LEU A 140 9.09 -12.09 -24.77
C LEU A 140 10.36 -12.59 -25.47
N ALA A 141 10.55 -13.91 -25.53
CA ALA A 141 11.66 -14.53 -26.24
C ALA A 141 11.68 -14.18 -27.73
N LEU A 142 10.52 -14.21 -28.40
CA LEU A 142 10.41 -13.81 -29.81
C LEU A 142 10.73 -12.32 -30.01
N PHE A 143 10.31 -11.46 -29.09
CA PHE A 143 10.64 -10.04 -29.11
C PHE A 143 12.14 -9.80 -28.94
N VAL A 144 12.76 -10.37 -27.91
CA VAL A 144 14.21 -10.24 -27.66
C VAL A 144 15.01 -10.83 -28.82
N GLN A 145 14.57 -11.93 -29.40
CA GLN A 145 15.19 -12.50 -30.59
C GLN A 145 15.12 -11.55 -31.80
N ALA A 146 13.99 -10.88 -32.01
CA ALA A 146 13.81 -9.98 -33.13
C ALA A 146 14.51 -8.62 -32.94
N TYR A 147 14.64 -8.16 -31.68
CA TYR A 147 14.97 -6.76 -31.37
C TYR A 147 16.06 -6.55 -30.33
N GLY A 148 16.56 -7.58 -29.66
CA GLY A 148 17.52 -7.45 -28.56
C GLY A 148 18.86 -6.83 -28.96
N ASN A 149 19.20 -6.83 -30.26
CA ASN A 149 20.41 -6.18 -30.78
C ASN A 149 20.17 -4.72 -31.19
N ARG A 150 18.99 -4.15 -30.95
CA ARG A 150 18.64 -2.77 -31.29
C ARG A 150 18.52 -1.94 -30.02
N LEU A 151 19.23 -0.81 -29.97
CA LEU A 151 19.26 0.09 -28.81
C LEU A 151 17.87 0.54 -28.35
N LEU A 152 17.03 1.02 -29.27
CA LEU A 152 15.74 1.63 -28.91
C LEU A 152 14.73 0.60 -28.32
N PRO A 153 14.49 -0.58 -28.94
CA PRO A 153 13.68 -1.63 -28.31
C PRO A 153 14.25 -2.17 -27.00
N LEU A 154 15.58 -2.25 -26.88
CA LEU A 154 16.24 -2.67 -25.65
C LEU A 154 16.02 -1.65 -24.52
N PHE A 155 16.16 -0.36 -24.83
CA PHE A 155 15.85 0.72 -23.89
C PHE A 155 14.38 0.65 -23.44
N GLY A 156 13.43 0.51 -24.37
CA GLY A 156 12.01 0.37 -24.02
C GLY A 156 11.71 -0.85 -23.16
N LEU A 157 12.38 -1.99 -23.42
CA LEU A 157 12.26 -3.20 -22.60
C LEU A 157 12.81 -2.99 -21.18
N LEU A 158 13.98 -2.36 -21.05
CA LEU A 158 14.59 -2.07 -19.74
C LEU A 158 13.75 -1.06 -18.96
N PHE A 159 13.25 -0.01 -19.62
CA PHE A 159 12.34 0.96 -19.00
C PHE A 159 11.06 0.28 -18.49
N ALA A 160 10.42 -0.56 -19.33
CA ALA A 160 9.23 -1.30 -18.93
C ALA A 160 9.51 -2.31 -17.80
N LEU A 161 10.71 -2.88 -17.74
CA LEU A 161 11.15 -3.74 -16.64
C LEU A 161 11.32 -2.97 -15.34
N ILE A 162 11.89 -1.76 -15.38
CA ILE A 162 12.03 -0.88 -14.21
C ILE A 162 10.65 -0.53 -13.66
N VAL A 163 9.71 -0.10 -14.52
CA VAL A 163 8.33 0.22 -14.10
C VAL A 163 7.63 -1.02 -13.54
N SER A 164 7.87 -2.20 -14.12
CA SER A 164 7.32 -3.46 -13.61
C SER A 164 7.88 -3.81 -12.22
N TYR A 165 9.16 -3.55 -12.00
CA TYR A 165 9.80 -3.75 -10.70
C TYR A 165 9.27 -2.77 -9.64
N ASP A 166 9.10 -1.49 -9.99
CA ASP A 166 8.49 -0.47 -9.14
C ASP A 166 7.08 -0.89 -8.68
N SER A 167 6.24 -1.35 -9.62
CA SER A 167 4.91 -1.90 -9.28
C SER A 167 5.00 -3.02 -8.25
N VAL A 168 5.91 -3.99 -8.42
CA VAL A 168 6.08 -5.12 -7.50
C VAL A 168 6.61 -4.66 -6.14
N ALA A 169 7.53 -3.70 -6.10
CA ALA A 169 8.04 -3.12 -4.86
C ALA A 169 6.91 -2.45 -4.06
N CYS A 170 6.04 -1.67 -4.72
CA CYS A 170 4.85 -1.08 -4.09
C CYS A 170 3.88 -2.15 -3.54
N VAL A 171 3.68 -3.26 -4.26
CA VAL A 171 2.85 -4.39 -3.78
C VAL A 171 3.42 -5.00 -2.51
N VAL A 172 4.74 -5.22 -2.46
CA VAL A 172 5.40 -5.78 -1.27
C VAL A 172 5.24 -4.86 -0.06
N ALA A 173 5.29 -3.55 -0.26
CA ALA A 173 5.07 -2.55 0.79
C ALA A 173 3.61 -2.44 1.25
N MET A 174 2.63 -2.72 0.38
CA MET A 174 1.21 -2.60 0.70
C MET A 174 0.37 -3.77 0.19
N PRO A 175 0.49 -4.99 0.75
CA PRO A 175 -0.04 -6.18 0.09
C PRO A 175 -1.58 -6.22 -0.05
N GLU A 176 -2.34 -5.55 0.83
CA GLU A 176 -3.82 -5.41 0.73
C GLU A 176 -4.23 -4.50 -0.44
N GLN A 177 -3.45 -3.47 -0.71
CA GLN A 177 -3.72 -2.48 -1.76
C GLN A 177 -3.10 -2.92 -3.08
N GLY A 178 -1.99 -3.65 -2.98
CA GLY A 178 -1.46 -4.60 -3.95
C GLY A 178 -2.57 -5.44 -4.55
N TYR A 179 -3.39 -6.02 -3.66
CA TYR A 179 -4.47 -6.92 -4.02
C TYR A 179 -5.62 -6.25 -4.77
N GLY A 180 -6.17 -5.16 -4.24
CA GLY A 180 -7.20 -4.38 -4.93
C GLY A 180 -6.69 -3.67 -6.18
N GLY A 181 -5.37 -3.67 -6.39
CA GLY A 181 -4.69 -2.99 -7.48
C GLY A 181 -4.56 -1.47 -7.32
N ASN A 182 -4.96 -0.95 -6.16
CA ASN A 182 -4.85 0.46 -5.78
C ASN A 182 -3.40 0.91 -5.59
N HIS A 183 -2.47 -0.02 -5.36
CA HIS A 183 -1.04 0.28 -5.37
C HIS A 183 -0.56 0.87 -6.70
N LEU A 184 -1.29 0.62 -7.81
CA LEU A 184 -0.90 1.11 -9.12
C LEU A 184 -1.09 2.60 -9.28
N SER A 185 -1.95 3.26 -8.50
CA SER A 185 -2.13 4.72 -8.58
C SER A 185 -1.09 5.50 -7.78
N VAL A 186 -0.15 4.80 -7.12
CA VAL A 186 0.85 5.38 -6.21
C VAL A 186 2.26 4.91 -6.51
N ARG A 187 2.47 4.38 -7.71
CA ARG A 187 3.82 4.08 -8.19
C ARG A 187 4.54 5.38 -8.46
N THR A 188 5.87 5.31 -8.44
CA THR A 188 6.73 6.46 -8.68
C THR A 188 6.42 7.11 -10.03
N LEU A 189 6.08 6.31 -11.06
CA LEU A 189 5.72 6.83 -12.39
C LEU A 189 4.46 7.72 -12.37
N ASP A 190 3.49 7.42 -11.51
CA ASP A 190 2.21 8.13 -11.45
C ASP A 190 2.31 9.51 -10.79
N GLU A 191 3.47 9.87 -10.22
CA GLU A 191 3.82 11.24 -9.84
C GLU A 191 4.02 12.15 -11.06
N TYR A 192 4.51 11.58 -12.17
CA TYR A 192 4.83 12.32 -13.39
C TYR A 192 3.78 12.14 -14.49
N TYR A 193 3.19 10.95 -14.57
CA TYR A 193 2.24 10.59 -15.62
C TYR A 193 1.22 9.59 -15.10
N PRO A 194 -0.08 9.94 -15.02
CA PRO A 194 -1.12 9.04 -14.53
C PRO A 194 -1.35 7.94 -15.58
N PHE A 195 -0.69 6.80 -15.40
CA PHE A 195 -0.61 5.72 -16.39
C PHE A 195 -1.89 4.87 -16.39
N ASP A 196 -2.57 4.79 -15.25
CA ASP A 196 -3.83 4.07 -15.05
C ASP A 196 -4.99 4.57 -15.93
N VAL A 197 -4.99 5.84 -16.34
CA VAL A 197 -6.04 6.45 -17.17
C VAL A 197 -6.16 5.83 -18.57
N HIS A 198 -5.17 5.04 -18.99
CA HIS A 198 -5.15 4.31 -20.26
C HIS A 198 -5.81 2.92 -20.15
N PHE A 199 -6.38 2.59 -18.99
CA PHE A 199 -6.95 1.29 -18.64
C PHE A 199 -8.37 1.42 -18.07
N PHE A 200 -9.20 0.40 -18.22
CA PHE A 200 -10.63 0.50 -17.89
C PHE A 200 -10.98 0.10 -16.45
N PHE A 201 -12.05 0.70 -15.92
CA PHE A 201 -12.52 0.58 -14.53
C PHE A 201 -13.06 -0.80 -14.14
N GLN A 202 -12.95 -1.12 -12.85
CA GLN A 202 -13.58 -2.30 -12.22
C GLN A 202 -15.11 -2.35 -12.37
N THR A 203 -15.77 -1.19 -12.45
CA THR A 203 -17.23 -1.07 -12.56
C THR A 203 -17.75 -1.20 -14.00
N THR A 204 -16.87 -1.42 -14.97
CA THR A 204 -17.25 -1.47 -16.39
C THR A 204 -18.05 -2.74 -16.70
N GLY A 205 -19.39 -2.63 -16.73
CA GLY A 205 -20.29 -3.75 -17.04
C GLY A 205 -20.40 -4.12 -18.53
N ALA A 206 -19.70 -3.40 -19.43
CA ALA A 206 -19.74 -3.60 -20.87
C ALA A 206 -18.33 -3.55 -21.50
N LEU A 207 -18.16 -4.18 -22.67
CA LEU A 207 -16.85 -4.27 -23.32
C LEU A 207 -16.24 -2.86 -23.59
N PRO A 208 -15.02 -2.56 -23.11
CA PRO A 208 -14.40 -1.24 -23.22
C PRO A 208 -13.79 -1.04 -24.62
N ARG A 209 -14.64 -0.82 -25.63
CA ARG A 209 -14.24 -0.77 -27.04
C ARG A 209 -13.20 0.30 -27.35
N GLY A 210 -13.30 1.46 -26.68
CA GLY A 210 -12.37 2.58 -26.87
C GLY A 210 -10.95 2.22 -26.39
N ASP A 211 -10.83 1.73 -25.14
CA ASP A 211 -9.55 1.28 -24.58
C ASP A 211 -8.93 0.15 -25.41
N LEU A 212 -9.76 -0.78 -25.90
CA LEU A 212 -9.30 -1.85 -26.77
C LEU A 212 -8.76 -1.34 -28.11
N ALA A 213 -9.45 -0.38 -28.72
CA ALA A 213 -8.98 0.24 -29.96
C ALA A 213 -7.66 0.99 -29.74
N PHE A 214 -7.54 1.74 -28.65
CA PHE A 214 -6.31 2.41 -28.25
C PHE A 214 -5.14 1.44 -28.15
N TRP A 215 -5.25 0.39 -27.32
CA TRP A 215 -4.17 -0.57 -27.12
C TRP A 215 -3.87 -1.40 -28.37
N ALA A 216 -4.87 -1.73 -29.18
CA ALA A 216 -4.67 -2.41 -30.46
C ALA A 216 -3.87 -1.54 -31.44
N LEU A 217 -4.22 -0.25 -31.56
CA LEU A 217 -3.52 0.71 -32.42
C LEU A 217 -2.09 0.98 -31.93
N ALA A 218 -1.90 1.13 -30.61
CA ALA A 218 -0.58 1.31 -30.01
C ALA A 218 0.33 0.11 -30.32
N THR A 219 -0.17 -1.11 -30.06
CA THR A 219 0.57 -2.35 -30.30
C THR A 219 0.87 -2.56 -31.78
N ALA A 220 -0.10 -2.30 -32.66
CA ALA A 220 0.08 -2.42 -34.11
C ALA A 220 1.11 -1.42 -34.64
N SER A 221 1.08 -0.17 -34.14
CA SER A 221 2.03 0.88 -34.52
C SER A 221 3.45 0.53 -34.09
N LEU A 222 3.64 0.08 -32.85
CA LEU A 222 4.93 -0.39 -32.35
C LEU A 222 5.45 -1.62 -33.11
N ALA A 223 4.57 -2.59 -33.42
CA ALA A 223 4.92 -3.75 -34.23
C ALA A 223 5.34 -3.33 -35.64
N ALA A 224 4.59 -2.41 -36.28
CA ALA A 224 4.91 -1.88 -37.60
C ALA A 224 6.26 -1.15 -37.62
N ALA A 225 6.51 -0.23 -36.68
CA ALA A 225 7.81 0.45 -36.54
C ALA A 225 9.00 -0.52 -36.50
N SER A 226 8.74 -1.72 -36.01
CA SER A 226 9.74 -2.75 -35.79
C SER A 226 9.92 -3.70 -37.00
N LEU A 227 9.10 -3.60 -38.05
CA LEU A 227 9.19 -4.43 -39.26
C LEU A 227 10.34 -4.00 -40.18
N PRO A 228 11.29 -4.90 -40.51
CA PRO A 228 12.45 -4.57 -41.34
C PRO A 228 12.12 -4.32 -42.82
N ARG A 229 10.90 -4.64 -43.26
CA ARG A 229 10.45 -4.45 -44.65
C ARG A 229 9.78 -3.11 -44.92
N LEU A 230 9.39 -2.38 -43.87
CA LEU A 230 8.81 -1.05 -44.03
C LEU A 230 9.89 -0.03 -44.35
N SER A 231 9.56 0.94 -45.20
CA SER A 231 10.44 2.06 -45.51
C SER A 231 10.71 2.90 -44.24
N PRO A 232 11.81 3.67 -44.20
CA PRO A 232 12.10 4.57 -43.08
C PRO A 232 10.94 5.53 -42.77
N SER A 233 10.30 6.11 -43.79
CA SER A 233 9.15 7.01 -43.63
C SER A 233 7.98 6.34 -42.91
N TRP A 234 7.60 5.13 -43.32
CA TRP A 234 6.52 4.38 -42.67
C TRP A 234 6.86 3.97 -41.24
N ARG A 235 8.13 3.67 -40.95
CA ARG A 235 8.56 3.40 -39.56
C ARG A 235 8.48 4.65 -38.68
N TRP A 236 8.90 5.80 -39.21
CA TRP A 236 8.77 7.07 -38.50
C TRP A 236 7.32 7.44 -38.25
N SER A 237 6.44 7.30 -39.24
CA SER A 237 5.00 7.47 -39.06
C SER A 237 4.46 6.55 -37.97
N ALA A 238 4.85 5.28 -37.96
CA ALA A 238 4.41 4.32 -36.95
C ALA A 238 4.91 4.66 -35.53
N LEU A 239 6.16 5.15 -35.39
CA LEU A 239 6.70 5.63 -34.12
C LEU A 239 5.99 6.90 -33.63
N LEU A 240 5.75 7.86 -34.54
CA LEU A 240 5.01 9.09 -34.24
C LEU A 240 3.59 8.76 -33.78
N THR A 241 2.89 7.87 -34.48
CA THR A 241 1.57 7.39 -34.06
C THR A 241 1.64 6.74 -32.68
N ALA A 242 2.60 5.85 -32.43
CA ALA A 242 2.74 5.22 -31.12
C ALA A 242 3.02 6.21 -29.98
N GLY A 243 3.75 7.29 -30.25
CA GLY A 243 4.05 8.35 -29.27
C GLY A 243 2.92 9.37 -29.06
N LEU A 244 2.16 9.71 -30.11
CA LEU A 244 1.06 10.68 -30.05
C LEU A 244 -0.26 10.07 -29.59
N LEU A 245 -0.45 8.76 -29.80
CA LEU A 245 -1.69 8.08 -29.48
C LEU A 245 -2.04 8.15 -27.97
N PRO A 246 -1.10 7.96 -27.01
CA PRO A 246 -1.40 8.13 -25.58
C PRO A 246 -1.86 9.55 -25.25
N PHE A 247 -1.22 10.57 -25.85
CA PHE A 247 -1.63 11.96 -25.68
C PHE A 247 -3.06 12.19 -26.22
N ALA A 248 -3.33 11.77 -27.46
CA ALA A 248 -4.65 11.92 -28.07
C ALA A 248 -5.74 11.16 -27.29
N TRP A 249 -5.44 9.96 -26.80
CA TRP A 249 -6.34 9.17 -25.96
C TRP A 249 -6.65 9.89 -24.65
N GLY A 250 -5.62 10.40 -23.96
CA GLY A 250 -5.74 11.15 -22.70
C GLY A 250 -6.61 12.40 -22.78
N GLN A 251 -6.79 12.99 -23.98
CA GLN A 251 -7.67 14.13 -24.20
C GLN A 251 -9.15 13.76 -24.43
N THR A 252 -9.48 12.47 -24.52
CA THR A 252 -10.88 12.04 -24.72
C THR A 252 -11.69 12.06 -23.42
N GLY A 253 -13.03 12.05 -23.54
CA GLY A 253 -13.94 12.09 -22.39
C GLY A 253 -13.80 10.89 -21.43
N ALA A 254 -13.32 9.74 -21.92
CA ALA A 254 -13.23 8.54 -21.09
C ALA A 254 -12.06 8.60 -20.09
N PRO A 255 -10.80 8.90 -20.47
CA PRO A 255 -9.67 9.10 -19.55
C PRO A 255 -9.80 10.34 -18.67
N THR A 256 -10.36 11.44 -19.18
CA THR A 256 -10.59 12.67 -18.38
C THR A 256 -11.58 12.45 -17.23
N GLY A 257 -12.61 11.63 -17.43
CA GLY A 257 -13.47 11.18 -16.33
C GLY A 257 -12.74 10.30 -15.31
N ARG A 258 -11.70 9.55 -15.72
CA ARG A 258 -10.87 8.77 -14.78
C ARG A 258 -9.87 9.63 -14.04
N LEU A 259 -9.28 10.62 -14.71
CA LEU A 259 -8.43 11.62 -14.08
C LEU A 259 -9.16 12.26 -12.88
N SER A 260 -10.42 12.68 -13.02
CA SER A 260 -11.18 13.22 -11.87
C SER A 260 -11.40 12.23 -10.72
N ALA A 261 -11.28 10.91 -10.96
CA ALA A 261 -11.46 9.85 -9.96
C ALA A 261 -10.14 9.21 -9.48
N SER A 262 -9.03 9.46 -10.18
CA SER A 262 -7.75 8.74 -10.05
C SER A 262 -6.52 9.64 -10.08
N VAL A 263 -6.65 10.97 -10.23
CA VAL A 263 -5.50 11.89 -10.24
C VAL A 263 -4.69 11.69 -8.97
N SER A 264 -3.45 11.27 -9.20
CA SER A 264 -2.40 11.22 -8.21
C SER A 264 -2.35 12.57 -7.46
N PRO A 265 -2.49 12.56 -6.12
CA PRO A 265 -2.42 13.76 -5.31
C PRO A 265 -1.09 14.55 -5.50
N TYR A 266 -0.04 13.91 -6.01
CA TYR A 266 1.24 14.54 -6.39
C TYR A 266 1.15 15.50 -7.57
N LEU A 267 0.11 15.39 -8.41
CA LEU A 267 -0.14 16.33 -9.50
C LEU A 267 -0.83 17.62 -9.02
N LEU A 268 -1.18 17.71 -7.72
CA LEU A 268 -1.68 18.93 -7.11
C LEU A 268 -0.52 19.87 -6.79
N GLN A 269 -0.30 20.85 -7.66
CA GLN A 269 0.66 21.92 -7.40
C GLN A 269 0.12 22.84 -6.29
N LEU A 270 0.92 23.02 -5.23
CA LEU A 270 0.76 24.15 -4.33
C LEU A 270 0.81 25.44 -5.13
N ASN A 271 0.07 26.45 -4.69
CA ASN A 271 0.31 27.78 -5.22
C ASN A 271 1.75 28.25 -4.83
N PRO A 272 2.31 29.27 -5.49
CA PRO A 272 3.64 29.79 -5.17
C PRO A 272 3.83 30.27 -3.72
N ALA A 273 2.76 30.39 -2.94
CA ALA A 273 2.80 30.71 -1.51
C ALA A 273 2.80 29.47 -0.61
N GLY A 274 2.95 28.27 -1.17
CA GLY A 274 2.91 27.00 -0.43
C GLY A 274 1.53 26.63 0.09
N GLN A 275 0.46 27.27 -0.42
CA GLN A 275 -0.91 27.03 0.00
C GLN A 275 -1.65 26.17 -1.02
N ILE A 276 -2.54 25.32 -0.50
CA ILE A 276 -3.46 24.54 -1.31
C ILE A 276 -4.42 25.51 -2.00
N PRO A 277 -4.58 25.48 -3.34
CA PRO A 277 -5.54 26.33 -4.03
C PRO A 277 -6.96 26.17 -3.46
N ALA A 278 -7.65 27.28 -3.23
CA ALA A 278 -9.02 27.26 -2.73
C ALA A 278 -9.94 26.49 -3.68
N GLY A 279 -10.68 25.51 -3.15
CA GLY A 279 -11.60 24.65 -3.93
C GLY A 279 -11.05 23.26 -4.28
N VAL A 280 -9.78 22.96 -3.98
CA VAL A 280 -9.26 21.59 -4.05
C VAL A 280 -9.88 20.77 -2.91
N GLN A 281 -10.89 19.97 -3.25
CA GLN A 281 -11.42 18.97 -2.33
C GLN A 281 -10.44 17.79 -2.29
N PHE A 282 -9.79 17.62 -1.15
CA PHE A 282 -9.07 16.37 -0.85
C PHE A 282 -10.06 15.23 -1.00
N PHE A 283 -9.66 14.18 -1.71
CA PHE A 283 -10.49 13.02 -1.98
C PHE A 283 -11.05 12.44 -0.66
N ASN A 284 -12.25 12.91 -0.28
CA ASN A 284 -13.14 12.26 0.66
C ASN A 284 -13.69 11.02 -0.05
N ARG A 285 -12.82 10.05 -0.38
CA ARG A 285 -13.29 8.70 -0.60
C ARG A 285 -13.59 8.14 0.78
N HIS A 286 -14.81 8.41 1.25
CA HIS A 286 -15.47 7.53 2.18
C HIS A 286 -15.48 6.15 1.53
N ILE A 287 -14.53 5.28 1.90
CA ILE A 287 -14.55 3.91 1.45
C ILE A 287 -15.62 3.21 2.31
N GLU A 288 -16.83 3.14 1.75
CA GLU A 288 -18.03 2.49 2.31
C GLU A 288 -17.91 0.95 2.37
N LYS A 289 -16.83 0.43 2.95
CA LYS A 289 -16.82 -0.93 3.50
C LYS A 289 -16.67 -0.80 4.99
N GLU A 290 -17.78 -0.55 5.68
CA GLU A 290 -17.79 -0.49 7.14
C GLU A 290 -17.30 -1.84 7.70
N TYR A 291 -16.23 -1.83 8.50
CA TYR A 291 -16.00 -2.97 9.39
C TYR A 291 -16.99 -2.88 10.55
N GLN A 292 -17.43 -4.06 10.99
CA GLN A 292 -18.56 -4.26 11.89
C GLN A 292 -18.44 -3.44 13.18
N MET A 293 -19.52 -2.75 13.55
CA MET A 293 -19.71 -2.28 14.93
C MET A 293 -19.73 -3.51 15.84
N THR A 294 -18.87 -3.55 16.86
CA THR A 294 -18.90 -4.61 17.88
C THR A 294 -19.60 -4.17 19.15
N THR A 295 -19.87 -2.86 19.30
CA THR A 295 -20.65 -2.29 20.39
C THR A 295 -21.42 -1.03 19.96
N GLY A 296 -22.32 -0.56 20.82
CA GLY A 296 -23.13 0.64 20.61
C GLY A 296 -24.22 0.49 19.56
N HIS A 297 -24.76 1.62 19.11
CA HIS A 297 -25.87 1.69 18.17
C HIS A 297 -25.80 2.93 17.28
N ALA A 298 -26.45 2.87 16.12
CA ALA A 298 -26.64 4.03 15.26
C ALA A 298 -27.71 4.98 15.85
N LEU A 299 -27.45 6.28 15.80
CA LEU A 299 -28.34 7.34 16.27
C LEU A 299 -29.27 7.79 15.13
N LYS A 300 -30.50 8.19 15.46
CA LYS A 300 -31.53 8.63 14.48
C LYS A 300 -31.10 9.80 13.59
N ALA A 301 -30.14 10.61 14.03
CA ALA A 301 -29.64 11.77 13.30
C ALA A 301 -28.42 11.47 12.39
N GLY A 302 -28.07 10.19 12.18
CA GLY A 302 -26.95 9.81 11.30
C GLY A 302 -25.58 9.80 12.00
N GLY A 303 -25.51 9.28 13.22
CA GLY A 303 -24.28 9.14 14.01
C GLY A 303 -24.22 7.83 14.79
N PHE A 304 -23.29 7.71 15.73
CA PHE A 304 -23.05 6.51 16.54
C PHE A 304 -22.99 6.87 18.02
N GLY A 305 -23.46 5.96 18.88
CA GLY A 305 -23.47 6.16 20.32
C GLY A 305 -23.34 4.86 21.11
N ALA A 306 -22.70 4.95 22.27
CA ALA A 306 -22.59 3.89 23.28
C ALA A 306 -22.74 4.48 24.69
N GLN A 307 -23.33 3.69 25.59
CA GLN A 307 -23.47 4.03 27.01
C GLN A 307 -23.13 2.79 27.85
N SER A 308 -22.40 2.96 28.95
CA SER A 308 -21.89 1.85 29.77
C SER A 308 -22.99 0.97 30.37
N THR A 309 -24.19 1.51 30.56
CA THR A 309 -25.36 0.77 31.06
C THR A 309 -25.96 -0.18 30.01
N GLN A 310 -25.67 0.03 28.73
CA GLN A 310 -26.33 -0.65 27.60
C GLN A 310 -25.34 -1.31 26.64
N SER A 311 -24.06 -0.94 26.69
CA SER A 311 -23.07 -1.32 25.69
C SER A 311 -21.76 -1.72 26.38
N PRO A 312 -21.20 -2.90 26.07
CA PRO A 312 -19.87 -3.26 26.55
C PRO A 312 -18.79 -2.41 25.86
N ALA A 313 -17.56 -2.47 26.36
CA ALA A 313 -16.42 -1.92 25.62
C ALA A 313 -16.27 -2.61 24.25
N GLY A 314 -15.83 -1.86 23.24
CA GLY A 314 -15.74 -2.38 21.87
C GLY A 314 -15.49 -1.30 20.82
N ILE A 315 -15.58 -1.68 19.55
CA ILE A 315 -15.46 -0.77 18.40
C ILE A 315 -16.85 -0.22 18.09
N LEU A 316 -17.01 1.10 18.26
CA LEU A 316 -18.26 1.81 18.00
C LEU A 316 -18.45 2.09 16.51
N LYS A 317 -17.36 2.36 15.78
CA LYS A 317 -17.35 2.44 14.32
C LYS A 317 -15.96 2.26 13.77
N SER A 318 -15.86 1.79 12.54
CA SER A 318 -14.62 1.77 11.78
C SER A 318 -14.85 2.25 10.34
N TYR A 319 -13.80 2.78 9.75
CA TYR A 319 -13.72 3.32 8.41
C TYR A 319 -12.42 2.83 7.75
N TYR A 320 -12.47 2.47 6.48
CA TYR A 320 -11.24 2.42 5.68
C TYR A 320 -10.84 3.86 5.41
N ALA A 321 -9.60 4.20 5.78
CA ALA A 321 -9.03 5.45 5.32
C ALA A 321 -8.59 5.28 3.85
N PRO A 322 -8.56 6.38 3.07
CA PRO A 322 -7.89 6.35 1.79
C PRO A 322 -6.44 5.90 1.97
N LEU A 323 -5.85 5.40 0.89
CA LEU A 323 -4.44 5.06 0.88
C LEU A 323 -3.63 6.27 1.38
N THR A 324 -2.93 6.13 2.50
CA THR A 324 -2.15 7.22 3.06
C THR A 324 -0.88 7.31 2.26
N GLN A 325 -0.69 8.38 1.49
CA GLN A 325 0.56 8.65 0.78
C GLN A 325 1.50 9.45 1.70
N PRO A 326 2.80 9.52 1.36
CA PRO A 326 3.73 10.43 1.98
C PRO A 326 3.17 11.86 2.08
N GLY A 327 3.19 12.43 3.28
CA GLY A 327 2.61 13.74 3.56
C GLY A 327 1.93 13.84 4.92
N ILE A 328 1.18 14.93 5.11
CA ILE A 328 0.53 15.23 6.38
C ILE A 328 -0.91 14.76 6.33
N SER A 329 -1.26 13.84 7.22
CA SER A 329 -2.63 13.40 7.41
C SER A 329 -3.23 13.99 8.68
N SER A 330 -4.50 14.35 8.64
CA SER A 330 -5.27 14.77 9.80
C SER A 330 -6.65 14.14 9.81
N TYR A 331 -7.07 13.68 10.98
CA TYR A 331 -8.35 13.01 11.21
C TYR A 331 -9.07 13.71 12.35
N TRP A 332 -10.36 13.95 12.19
CA TRP A 332 -11.21 14.61 13.18
C TRP A 332 -12.47 13.80 13.44
N LEU A 333 -12.91 13.80 14.69
CA LEU A 333 -14.21 13.26 15.07
C LEU A 333 -15.22 14.42 15.19
N LEU A 334 -16.21 14.47 14.30
CA LEU A 334 -17.24 15.51 14.31
C LEU A 334 -18.37 15.20 15.28
N GLY A 335 -18.80 16.23 16.02
CA GLY A 335 -19.92 16.12 16.95
C GLY A 335 -19.65 15.16 18.10
N ALA A 336 -18.38 14.94 18.46
CA ALA A 336 -17.98 14.05 19.53
C ALA A 336 -18.46 14.57 20.89
N ALA A 337 -19.22 13.76 21.63
CA ALA A 337 -19.65 14.01 22.99
C ALA A 337 -19.29 12.79 23.85
N ALA A 338 -18.74 13.04 25.03
CA ALA A 338 -18.32 11.98 25.94
C ALA A 338 -18.65 12.33 27.39
N GLU A 339 -19.02 11.30 28.15
CA GLU A 339 -19.17 11.35 29.60
C GLU A 339 -18.25 10.30 30.21
N ASN A 340 -17.40 10.68 31.16
CA ASN A 340 -16.40 9.80 31.78
C ASN A 340 -15.96 10.36 33.14
N ALA A 341 -15.50 9.50 34.04
CA ALA A 341 -14.94 9.94 35.33
C ALA A 341 -13.56 10.60 35.15
N PRO A 342 -13.10 11.42 36.12
CA PRO A 342 -11.74 11.96 36.11
C PRO A 342 -10.68 10.86 35.97
N GLY A 343 -9.63 11.13 35.19
CA GLY A 343 -8.57 10.16 34.90
C GLY A 343 -8.94 9.00 33.96
N GLN A 344 -10.18 8.94 33.45
CA GLN A 344 -10.61 7.91 32.49
C GLN A 344 -10.81 8.51 31.09
N ALA A 345 -10.72 7.69 30.04
CA ALA A 345 -11.17 8.05 28.69
C ALA A 345 -12.48 7.33 28.37
N ALA A 346 -13.43 8.01 27.70
CA ALA A 346 -14.64 7.35 27.19
C ALA A 346 -14.32 6.41 26.01
N GLY A 347 -13.19 6.64 25.36
CA GLY A 347 -12.79 5.93 24.16
C GLY A 347 -11.54 6.52 23.53
N HIS A 348 -11.18 6.02 22.36
CA HIS A 348 -10.06 6.51 21.56
C HIS A 348 -10.45 6.62 20.09
N LEU A 349 -10.03 7.70 19.43
CA LEU A 349 -9.95 7.75 17.97
C LEU A 349 -8.60 7.14 17.59
N ILE A 350 -8.62 6.07 16.81
CA ILE A 350 -7.41 5.37 16.38
C ILE A 350 -7.33 5.45 14.87
N VAL A 351 -6.20 5.93 14.39
CA VAL A 351 -5.84 5.94 12.98
C VAL A 351 -4.61 5.10 12.84
N GLY A 352 -4.68 4.00 12.09
CA GLY A 352 -3.49 3.22 11.84
C GLY A 352 -3.18 3.07 10.36
N GLN A 353 -1.90 2.81 10.12
CA GLN A 353 -1.28 2.59 8.83
C GLN A 353 -0.69 1.19 8.84
N ARG A 354 -1.31 0.26 8.14
CA ARG A 354 -0.81 -1.12 8.06
C ARG A 354 0.36 -1.18 7.09
N GLN A 355 1.38 -1.92 7.51
CA GLN A 355 2.50 -2.31 6.67
C GLN A 355 2.32 -3.74 6.14
N THR A 356 1.56 -4.59 6.84
CA THR A 356 1.27 -5.96 6.42
C THR A 356 -0.20 -6.36 6.54
N LEU A 357 -0.57 -7.47 5.89
CA LEU A 357 -1.91 -8.05 5.97
C LEU A 357 -2.20 -8.67 7.35
N PRO A 358 -3.44 -8.57 7.88
CA PRO A 358 -3.87 -9.25 9.11
C PRO A 358 -3.71 -10.77 9.03
N ALA A 359 -3.85 -11.35 7.83
CA ALA A 359 -3.71 -12.79 7.63
C ALA A 359 -2.28 -13.31 7.87
N ILE A 360 -1.27 -12.43 7.73
CA ILE A 360 0.15 -12.75 7.90
C ILE A 360 0.59 -12.29 9.30
N ALA A 361 0.56 -10.98 9.52
CA ALA A 361 0.95 -10.34 10.77
C ALA A 361 0.34 -8.93 10.87
N ASP A 362 0.10 -8.49 12.09
CA ASP A 362 -0.57 -7.23 12.39
C ASP A 362 0.41 -6.05 12.52
N TRP A 363 1.38 -5.95 11.61
CA TRP A 363 2.40 -4.90 11.65
C TRP A 363 1.88 -3.59 11.07
N GLY A 364 2.19 -2.50 11.76
CA GLY A 364 1.72 -1.18 11.41
C GLY A 364 2.09 -0.12 12.45
N ILE A 365 1.70 1.10 12.14
CA ILE A 365 1.80 2.26 13.04
C ILE A 365 0.38 2.69 13.36
N PHE A 366 0.10 3.00 14.62
CA PHE A 366 -1.21 3.36 15.13
C PHE A 366 -1.05 4.66 15.88
N HIS A 367 -1.80 5.67 15.47
CA HIS A 367 -1.92 6.95 16.14
C HIS A 367 -3.23 6.96 16.90
N ALA A 368 -3.19 7.22 18.21
CA ALA A 368 -4.38 7.29 19.03
C ALA A 368 -4.56 8.70 19.61
N SER A 369 -5.81 9.09 19.77
CA SER A 369 -6.20 10.28 20.52
C SER A 369 -7.32 9.92 21.48
N ALA A 370 -7.07 10.13 22.78
CA ALA A 370 -8.04 9.87 23.82
C ALA A 370 -9.25 10.79 23.68
N ILE A 371 -10.44 10.21 23.78
CA ILE A 371 -11.71 10.93 23.79
C ILE A 371 -12.09 11.13 25.25
N ALA A 372 -11.57 12.21 25.83
CA ALA A 372 -11.82 12.59 27.22
C ALA A 372 -12.24 14.06 27.27
N LEU A 373 -13.55 14.33 27.36
CA LEU A 373 -14.07 15.70 27.34
C LEU A 373 -14.98 16.03 28.54
N PRO A 374 -14.47 16.16 29.78
CA PRO A 374 -15.08 17.06 30.74
C PRO A 374 -14.66 18.51 30.38
N GLY A 375 -15.55 19.27 29.74
CA GLY A 375 -15.39 20.72 29.56
C GLY A 375 -14.62 21.21 28.31
N LYS A 376 -14.29 20.34 27.35
CA LYS A 376 -13.74 20.74 26.04
C LYS A 376 -14.79 20.51 24.92
N PRO A 377 -14.96 21.45 23.97
CA PRO A 377 -15.98 21.31 22.92
C PRO A 377 -15.67 20.16 21.95
N ALA A 378 -16.73 19.59 21.35
CA ALA A 378 -16.73 18.46 20.41
C ALA A 378 -15.78 18.57 19.19
N SER A 379 -15.17 19.74 18.95
CA SER A 379 -14.24 20.03 17.85
C SER A 379 -12.76 19.70 18.14
N THR A 380 -12.43 19.14 19.31
CA THR A 380 -11.03 18.98 19.76
C THR A 380 -10.38 17.61 19.54
N VAL A 381 -11.10 16.55 19.17
CA VAL A 381 -10.46 15.24 18.94
C VAL A 381 -9.87 15.21 17.53
N LYS A 382 -8.56 15.43 17.45
CA LYS A 382 -7.80 15.48 16.20
C LYS A 382 -6.52 14.66 16.33
N THR A 383 -6.28 13.79 15.36
CA THR A 383 -5.00 13.10 15.18
C THR A 383 -4.30 13.70 13.97
N THR A 384 -3.07 14.20 14.13
CA THR A 384 -2.24 14.71 13.01
C THR A 384 -0.92 13.98 13.01
N PHE A 385 -0.50 13.49 11.85
CA PHE A 385 0.80 12.85 11.70
C PHE A 385 1.36 13.11 10.30
N TYR A 386 2.68 13.04 10.21
CA TYR A 386 3.42 12.96 8.95
C TYR A 386 3.75 11.49 8.69
N SER A 387 3.68 11.07 7.44
CA SER A 387 4.09 9.76 6.98
C SER A 387 5.08 9.96 5.85
N ASP A 388 6.22 9.27 5.87
CA ASP A 388 7.19 9.24 4.79
C ASP A 388 6.97 8.06 3.82
N PHE A 389 6.10 7.11 4.18
CA PHE A 389 5.76 5.95 3.38
C PHE A 389 4.28 5.89 3.01
N THR A 390 3.99 5.13 1.95
CA THR A 390 2.62 4.83 1.54
C THR A 390 2.09 3.62 2.31
N GLY A 391 0.89 3.72 2.88
CA GLY A 391 0.31 2.69 3.75
C GLY A 391 -1.20 2.54 3.60
N LEU A 392 -1.73 1.43 4.12
CA LEU A 392 -3.17 1.25 4.21
C LEU A 392 -3.70 1.88 5.50
N GLY A 393 -4.47 2.96 5.33
CA GLY A 393 -5.14 3.63 6.43
C GLY A 393 -6.39 2.88 6.92
N TYR A 394 -6.56 2.78 8.22
CA TYR A 394 -7.82 2.40 8.88
C TYR A 394 -8.07 3.36 10.03
N VAL A 395 -9.33 3.72 10.22
CA VAL A 395 -9.75 4.59 11.30
C VAL A 395 -10.83 3.85 12.08
N TYR A 396 -10.73 3.81 13.39
CA TYR A 396 -11.80 3.29 14.21
C TYR A 396 -11.91 4.03 15.52
N VAL A 397 -13.12 4.00 16.06
CA VAL A 397 -13.47 4.65 17.31
C VAL A 397 -13.79 3.57 18.33
N GLU A 398 -12.96 3.47 19.36
CA GLU A 398 -13.16 2.57 20.49
C GLU A 398 -14.04 3.23 21.54
N PHE A 399 -14.92 2.45 22.15
CA PHE A 399 -15.60 2.77 23.40
C PHE A 399 -14.98 1.95 24.53
N SER A 400 -14.54 2.60 25.60
CA SER A 400 -13.81 1.96 26.71
C SER A 400 -14.71 1.17 27.67
N GLY A 401 -16.03 1.29 27.51
CA GLY A 401 -17.02 0.67 28.41
C GLY A 401 -17.41 1.55 29.60
N ALA A 402 -16.86 2.76 29.75
CA ALA A 402 -17.24 3.71 30.80
C ALA A 402 -18.01 4.92 30.27
N GLY A 403 -19.00 5.33 31.05
CA GLY A 403 -19.83 6.50 30.80
C GLY A 403 -20.54 6.46 29.45
N ALA A 404 -20.39 7.49 28.63
CA ALA A 404 -21.06 7.56 27.33
C ALA A 404 -20.13 8.14 26.26
N LEU A 405 -20.32 7.71 25.01
CA LEU A 405 -19.62 8.24 23.84
C LEU A 405 -20.62 8.35 22.69
N ALA A 406 -20.67 9.50 22.04
CA ALA A 406 -21.43 9.71 20.82
C ALA A 406 -20.64 10.58 19.84
N PHE A 407 -20.85 10.37 18.53
CA PHE A 407 -20.30 11.23 17.48
C PHE A 407 -21.13 11.10 16.20
N THR A 408 -20.98 12.07 15.29
CA THR A 408 -21.69 12.06 14.00
C THR A 408 -20.89 11.29 12.96
N ASN A 409 -19.67 11.74 12.66
CA ASN A 409 -18.82 11.10 11.64
C ASN A 409 -17.34 11.40 11.89
N ALA A 410 -16.45 10.64 11.25
CA ALA A 410 -15.04 10.99 11.14
C ALA A 410 -14.78 11.72 9.82
N GLU A 411 -14.06 12.84 9.87
CA GLU A 411 -13.56 13.55 8.69
C GLU A 411 -12.05 13.37 8.55
N THR A 412 -11.58 13.35 7.30
CA THR A 412 -10.16 13.22 6.96
C THR A 412 -9.74 14.41 6.10
N ARG A 413 -8.53 14.89 6.29
CA ARG A 413 -7.86 15.81 5.37
C ARG A 413 -6.45 15.31 5.20
N PHE A 414 -6.02 15.29 3.95
CA PHE A 414 -4.74 14.76 3.58
C PHE A 414 -4.00 15.77 2.74
N LEU A 415 -2.78 16.12 3.12
CA LEU A 415 -1.89 16.97 2.35
C LEU A 415 -0.80 16.09 1.73
N PRO A 416 -0.90 15.76 0.43
CA PRO A 416 -0.03 14.81 -0.28
C PRO A 416 1.31 15.41 -0.69
N ILE A 417 2.00 16.05 0.24
CA ILE A 417 3.27 16.70 -0.06
C ILE A 417 4.36 15.90 0.61
N HIS A 418 5.25 15.37 -0.23
CA HIS A 418 6.50 14.84 0.27
C HIS A 418 7.31 16.03 0.79
N PHE A 419 7.54 16.07 2.10
CA PHE A 419 8.36 17.10 2.72
C PHE A 419 9.75 16.51 2.95
N GLY A 420 10.77 17.19 2.43
CA GLY A 420 12.13 16.96 2.87
C GLY A 420 12.21 17.22 4.38
N ALA A 421 12.66 16.22 5.15
CA ALA A 421 12.77 16.35 6.60
C ALA A 421 14.22 16.69 6.98
N ARG A 422 14.46 17.92 7.43
CA ARG A 422 15.72 18.26 8.09
C ARG A 422 15.64 17.79 9.54
N ARG A 423 16.51 16.86 9.90
CA ARG A 423 16.56 16.23 11.22
C ARG A 423 17.67 16.84 12.07
N THR A 424 17.34 17.31 13.26
CA THR A 424 18.31 17.81 14.25
C THR A 424 18.25 16.91 15.47
N GLU A 425 19.39 16.32 15.86
CA GLU A 425 19.46 15.48 17.05
C GLU A 425 19.22 16.34 18.31
N LEU A 426 18.23 15.93 19.11
CA LEU A 426 17.90 16.61 20.36
C LEU A 426 18.55 15.91 21.55
N ARG A 427 18.45 14.58 21.60
CA ARG A 427 18.90 13.79 22.74
C ARG A 427 19.17 12.35 22.33
N ARG A 428 20.16 11.73 22.96
CA ARG A 428 20.48 10.32 22.81
C ARG A 428 20.45 9.61 24.17
N PHE A 429 19.76 8.49 24.20
CA PHE A 429 19.61 7.63 25.37
C PHE A 429 20.35 6.32 25.10
N PRO A 430 21.43 6.01 25.85
CA PRO A 430 22.13 4.74 25.68
C PRO A 430 21.21 3.59 26.11
N GLY A 431 21.15 2.55 25.28
CA GLY A 431 20.51 1.30 25.64
C GLY A 431 21.41 0.45 26.55
N ASN A 432 20.83 -0.59 27.15
CA ASN A 432 21.61 -1.60 27.86
C ASN A 432 21.62 -2.91 27.07
N PRO A 433 22.61 -3.12 26.16
CA PRO A 433 22.69 -4.35 25.35
C PRO A 433 23.02 -5.60 26.18
N LYS A 434 23.33 -5.44 27.48
CA LYS A 434 23.55 -6.55 28.42
C LYS A 434 22.33 -6.88 29.26
N ALA A 435 21.26 -6.08 29.22
CA ALA A 435 20.04 -6.42 29.91
C ALA A 435 19.42 -7.69 29.29
N ASP A 436 19.03 -8.63 30.15
CA ASP A 436 18.32 -9.86 29.75
C ASP A 436 16.85 -9.59 29.44
N VAL A 437 16.32 -8.43 29.87
CA VAL A 437 14.96 -7.99 29.59
C VAL A 437 14.98 -6.95 28.46
N PRO A 438 14.35 -7.21 27.31
CA PRO A 438 14.31 -6.32 26.16
C PRO A 438 13.31 -5.15 26.32
N ARG A 439 12.80 -4.91 27.53
CA ARG A 439 11.87 -3.83 27.85
C ARG A 439 12.63 -2.59 28.30
N PHE A 440 12.39 -1.48 27.64
CA PHE A 440 13.07 -0.23 27.93
C PHE A 440 12.12 0.95 27.79
N GLY A 441 12.11 1.83 28.80
CA GLY A 441 11.35 3.07 28.82
C GLY A 441 12.27 4.23 29.17
N VAL A 442 12.18 5.34 28.44
CA VAL A 442 12.93 6.57 28.75
C VAL A 442 12.03 7.79 28.78
N HIS A 443 12.24 8.62 29.80
CA HIS A 443 11.60 9.91 29.96
C HIS A 443 12.36 11.00 29.20
N CYS A 444 11.62 11.85 28.50
CA CYS A 444 12.14 13.11 27.99
C CYS A 444 11.28 14.27 28.48
N GLU A 445 11.87 15.09 29.32
CA GLU A 445 11.24 16.28 29.88
C GLU A 445 11.11 17.40 28.85
N ASN A 446 9.94 18.04 28.83
CA ASN A 446 9.63 19.29 28.14
C ASN A 446 10.15 19.35 26.69
N LEU A 447 9.75 18.37 25.87
CA LEU A 447 10.02 18.36 24.44
C LEU A 447 9.20 19.45 23.75
N ASP A 448 9.83 20.25 22.89
CA ASP A 448 9.17 21.34 22.17
C ASP A 448 8.03 20.84 21.26
N LYS A 449 7.06 21.72 21.00
CA LYS A 449 5.98 21.46 20.03
C LYS A 449 6.54 21.28 18.62
N GLY A 450 5.89 20.44 17.81
CA GLY A 450 6.24 20.20 16.41
C GLY A 450 6.45 18.71 16.09
N TYR A 451 7.04 18.45 14.93
CA TYR A 451 7.33 17.09 14.46
C TYR A 451 8.63 16.57 15.07
N SER A 452 8.60 15.32 15.52
CA SER A 452 9.73 14.64 16.14
C SER A 452 9.82 13.21 15.64
N LEU A 453 11.04 12.68 15.64
CA LEU A 453 11.35 11.31 15.28
C LEU A 453 12.13 10.63 16.41
N ALA A 454 11.61 9.51 16.91
CA ALA A 454 12.36 8.60 17.75
C ALA A 454 12.98 7.48 16.90
N ARG A 455 14.30 7.36 16.94
CA ARG A 455 15.06 6.30 16.26
C ARG A 455 15.56 5.28 17.28
N PHE A 456 15.12 4.03 17.15
CA PHE A 456 15.48 2.91 18.02
C PHE A 456 16.57 2.07 17.34
N GLU A 457 17.82 2.28 17.75
CA GLU A 457 18.99 1.60 17.20
C GLU A 457 19.12 0.20 17.81
N LEU A 458 19.26 -0.82 16.97
CA LEU A 458 19.33 -2.21 17.41
C LEU A 458 20.70 -2.84 17.15
N GLN A 459 21.05 -3.80 17.99
CA GLN A 459 22.19 -4.69 17.85
C GLN A 459 21.72 -6.15 17.77
N GLY A 460 22.52 -6.99 17.12
CA GLY A 460 22.18 -8.39 16.89
C GLY A 460 21.45 -8.61 15.57
N THR A 461 20.85 -9.80 15.41
CA THR A 461 20.10 -10.16 14.20
C THR A 461 18.89 -11.00 14.54
N ALA A 462 17.78 -10.72 13.86
CA ALA A 462 16.59 -11.55 13.85
C ALA A 462 16.33 -12.14 12.45
N ALA A 463 17.34 -12.19 11.56
CA ALA A 463 17.18 -12.68 10.20
C ALA A 463 16.55 -14.09 10.12
N GLY A 464 16.83 -14.95 11.11
CA GLY A 464 16.23 -16.29 11.20
C GLY A 464 14.70 -16.29 11.32
N THR A 465 14.12 -15.22 11.86
CA THR A 465 12.66 -15.07 12.01
C THR A 465 11.95 -14.67 10.73
N PHE A 466 12.71 -14.36 9.67
CA PHE A 466 12.14 -14.01 8.36
C PHE A 466 11.23 -15.11 7.80
N PHE A 467 11.53 -16.37 8.12
CA PHE A 467 10.76 -17.54 7.66
C PHE A 467 9.72 -18.03 8.69
N GLU A 468 9.55 -17.32 9.82
CA GLU A 468 8.54 -17.68 10.82
C GLU A 468 7.18 -17.10 10.43
N ARG A 469 6.10 -17.87 10.65
CA ARG A 469 4.73 -17.49 10.25
C ARG A 469 4.18 -16.27 11.00
N LYS A 470 4.56 -16.12 12.27
CA LYS A 470 4.17 -15.01 13.17
C LYS A 470 5.30 -14.80 14.18
N PRO A 471 6.44 -14.22 13.74
CA PRO A 471 7.53 -13.98 14.66
C PRO A 471 7.08 -13.00 15.74
N SER A 472 7.61 -13.12 16.95
CA SER A 472 7.36 -12.15 18.01
C SER A 472 7.70 -10.74 17.49
N PRO A 473 6.77 -9.78 17.51
CA PRO A 473 7.01 -8.47 16.95
C PRO A 473 7.89 -7.62 17.86
N VAL A 474 8.45 -6.56 17.30
CA VAL A 474 9.02 -5.44 18.05
C VAL A 474 7.91 -4.43 18.29
N PHE A 475 7.74 -4.01 19.55
CA PHE A 475 6.74 -3.02 19.95
C PHE A 475 7.44 -1.71 20.32
N LEU A 476 6.91 -0.60 19.80
CA LEU A 476 7.40 0.75 20.05
C LEU A 476 6.22 1.64 20.43
N ALA A 477 6.41 2.59 21.34
CA ALA A 477 5.36 3.54 21.69
C ALA A 477 5.90 4.89 22.17
N VAL A 478 5.09 5.93 22.01
CA VAL A 478 5.30 7.27 22.58
C VAL A 478 4.06 7.67 23.38
N TYR A 479 4.25 7.89 24.68
CA TYR A 479 3.26 8.49 25.56
C TYR A 479 3.49 9.99 25.70
N THR A 480 2.41 10.76 25.80
CA THR A 480 2.43 12.21 26.00
C THR A 480 1.37 12.62 27.02
N ALA A 481 1.63 13.71 27.75
CA ALA A 481 0.69 14.24 28.73
C ALA A 481 -0.62 14.74 28.09
N GLU A 482 -0.58 15.25 26.86
CA GLU A 482 -1.74 15.72 26.10
C GLU A 482 -2.75 14.60 25.81
N ASN A 483 -2.27 13.37 25.61
CA ASN A 483 -3.15 12.23 25.38
C ASN A 483 -3.75 11.68 26.68
N SER A 484 -3.28 12.14 27.85
CA SER A 484 -3.74 11.69 29.14
C SER A 484 -4.84 12.60 29.71
N PRO A 485 -5.97 12.06 30.17
CA PRO A 485 -6.99 12.85 30.85
C PRO A 485 -6.45 13.45 32.16
N THR A 486 -7.04 14.56 32.59
CA THR A 486 -6.68 15.18 33.88
C THR A 486 -6.88 14.17 35.01
N GLY A 487 -5.84 13.94 35.81
CA GLY A 487 -5.83 12.98 36.90
C GLY A 487 -5.48 11.54 36.50
N ALA A 488 -5.07 11.30 35.25
CA ALA A 488 -4.50 10.02 34.83
C ALA A 488 -3.22 9.66 35.61
N PRO A 489 -2.83 8.37 35.66
CA PRO A 489 -1.54 7.95 36.20
C PRO A 489 -0.37 8.66 35.52
N SER A 490 0.82 8.64 36.13
CA SER A 490 2.04 9.17 35.49
C SER A 490 2.30 8.50 34.14
N LEU A 491 3.03 9.18 33.24
CA LEU A 491 3.39 8.61 31.94
C LEU A 491 4.13 7.28 32.09
N GLU A 492 4.98 7.15 33.11
CA GLU A 492 5.67 5.90 33.46
C GLU A 492 4.69 4.79 33.84
N ALA A 493 3.68 5.09 34.67
CA ALA A 493 2.67 4.11 35.05
C ALA A 493 1.83 3.68 33.84
N GLN A 494 1.45 4.62 32.96
CA GLN A 494 0.74 4.30 31.71
C GLN A 494 1.59 3.41 30.79
N ALA A 495 2.87 3.77 30.60
CA ALA A 495 3.81 2.97 29.81
C ALA A 495 4.03 1.56 30.40
N SER A 496 4.09 1.45 31.73
CA SER A 496 4.20 0.15 32.42
C SER A 496 2.95 -0.71 32.21
N HIS A 497 1.76 -0.11 32.34
CA HIS A 497 0.50 -0.81 32.07
C HIS A 497 0.39 -1.34 30.63
N TRP A 498 0.92 -0.59 29.67
CA TRP A 498 1.00 -1.02 28.26
C TRP A 498 1.97 -2.18 28.07
N LEU A 499 3.14 -2.14 28.70
CA LEU A 499 4.13 -3.22 28.66
C LEU A 499 3.65 -4.52 29.34
N ASP A 500 2.82 -4.39 30.37
CA ASP A 500 2.26 -5.53 31.11
C ASP A 500 1.01 -6.12 30.45
N GLY A 501 0.39 -5.37 29.54
CA GLY A 501 -0.79 -5.79 28.81
C GLY A 501 -0.44 -6.66 27.60
N TYR A 502 -0.73 -7.96 27.66
CA TYR A 502 -0.92 -8.77 26.46
C TYR A 502 -2.28 -8.43 25.82
N TYR A 503 -2.43 -7.22 25.29
CA TYR A 503 -3.55 -6.90 24.42
C TYR A 503 -3.03 -6.83 22.98
N SER A 504 -3.79 -7.40 22.03
CA SER A 504 -3.50 -7.14 20.63
C SER A 504 -3.71 -5.64 20.40
N ILE A 505 -2.75 -4.95 19.81
CA ILE A 505 -2.83 -3.49 19.60
C ILE A 505 -4.11 -3.09 18.82
N GLN A 506 -4.68 -4.02 18.05
CA GLN A 506 -5.94 -3.85 17.32
C GLN A 506 -7.21 -4.13 18.13
N ASP A 507 -7.10 -4.81 19.27
CA ASP A 507 -8.28 -5.17 20.07
C ASP A 507 -8.71 -4.00 20.95
N PRO A 508 -10.01 -3.69 21.02
CA PRO A 508 -10.53 -2.68 21.92
C PRO A 508 -10.23 -3.07 23.37
N THR A 509 -9.71 -2.13 24.15
CA THR A 509 -9.33 -2.41 25.54
C THR A 509 -10.52 -2.12 26.48
N PRO A 510 -11.02 -3.11 27.25
CA PRO A 510 -12.15 -2.93 28.17
C PRO A 510 -11.72 -2.30 29.50
N ARG A 511 -10.83 -1.29 29.46
CA ARG A 511 -10.26 -0.62 30.62
C ARG A 511 -10.37 0.90 30.47
N PRO A 512 -11.31 1.55 31.17
CA PRO A 512 -11.50 3.00 31.11
C PRO A 512 -10.30 3.84 31.59
N ASP A 513 -9.48 3.25 32.45
CA ASP A 513 -8.24 3.80 33.00
C ASP A 513 -7.02 3.59 32.10
N PHE A 514 -7.14 2.72 31.09
CA PHE A 514 -6.11 2.50 30.11
C PHE A 514 -6.15 3.58 29.03
N ILE A 515 -5.05 4.30 28.89
CA ILE A 515 -4.85 5.33 27.87
C ILE A 515 -3.87 4.77 26.85
N ARG A 516 -4.27 4.75 25.57
CA ARG A 516 -3.38 4.30 24.50
C ARG A 516 -2.19 5.27 24.32
N PRO A 517 -1.03 4.79 23.86
CA PRO A 517 0.04 5.67 23.42
C PRO A 517 -0.44 6.64 22.34
N MET A 518 0.14 7.85 22.26
CA MET A 518 -0.16 8.79 21.19
C MET A 518 0.20 8.19 19.81
N VAL A 519 1.33 7.49 19.76
CA VAL A 519 1.69 6.64 18.63
C VAL A 519 2.28 5.33 19.16
N GLU A 520 1.87 4.22 18.57
CA GLU A 520 2.42 2.90 18.81
C GLU A 520 2.71 2.19 17.50
N SER A 521 3.69 1.29 17.50
CA SER A 521 4.05 0.53 16.31
C SER A 521 4.36 -0.92 16.64
N VAL A 522 3.88 -1.80 15.75
CA VAL A 522 4.16 -3.24 15.74
C VAL A 522 4.99 -3.52 14.50
N GLN A 523 6.22 -3.99 14.70
CA GLN A 523 7.21 -4.12 13.64
C GLN A 523 7.73 -5.55 13.51
N ALA A 524 8.08 -5.94 12.28
CA ALA A 524 8.70 -7.21 11.99
C ALA A 524 10.12 -7.25 12.56
N PRO A 525 10.51 -8.22 13.41
CA PRO A 525 11.83 -8.20 14.03
C PRO A 525 12.98 -8.32 13.01
N TRP A 526 12.74 -9.01 11.89
CA TRP A 526 13.71 -9.21 10.81
C TRP A 526 13.87 -8.01 9.87
N TRP A 527 13.05 -6.96 9.99
CA TRP A 527 13.06 -5.82 9.05
C TRP A 527 14.45 -5.20 8.92
N THR A 528 15.14 -5.04 10.05
CA THR A 528 16.52 -4.49 10.10
C THR A 528 17.57 -5.36 9.42
N ALA A 529 17.25 -6.62 9.08
CA ALA A 529 18.16 -7.56 8.45
C ALA A 529 18.00 -7.65 6.92
N VAL A 530 17.03 -6.98 6.32
CA VAL A 530 16.80 -6.99 4.86
C VAL A 530 17.86 -6.13 4.18
N PRO A 531 18.75 -6.68 3.31
CA PRO A 531 19.73 -5.87 2.60
C PRO A 531 19.05 -4.84 1.68
N LEU A 532 19.63 -3.64 1.56
CA LEU A 532 19.19 -2.54 0.67
C LEU A 532 17.84 -1.87 1.01
N VAL A 533 16.99 -2.49 1.83
CA VAL A 533 15.66 -1.96 2.23
C VAL A 533 15.53 -1.82 3.75
N GLY A 534 16.22 -2.66 4.52
CA GLY A 534 16.21 -2.61 5.98
C GLY A 534 17.11 -1.51 6.54
N ALA A 535 16.56 -0.68 7.41
CA ALA A 535 17.33 0.26 8.21
C ALA A 535 17.92 -0.45 9.44
N SER A 536 19.10 -0.05 9.92
CA SER A 536 19.68 -0.55 11.18
C SER A 536 18.93 -0.11 12.45
N ALA A 537 17.76 0.50 12.29
CA ALA A 537 16.96 1.08 13.35
C ALA A 537 15.48 1.09 12.95
N TYR A 538 14.60 1.03 13.94
CA TYR A 538 13.20 1.41 13.74
C TYR A 538 12.99 2.90 13.99
N GLN A 539 12.02 3.48 13.32
CA GLN A 539 11.70 4.89 13.36
C GLN A 539 10.23 5.06 13.72
N LEU A 540 9.95 5.98 14.65
CA LEU A 540 8.59 6.33 15.07
C LEU A 540 8.44 7.84 15.04
N GLU A 541 7.67 8.34 14.08
CA GLU A 541 7.40 9.76 13.88
C GLU A 541 6.14 10.18 14.63
N PHE A 542 6.17 11.37 15.22
CA PHE A 542 5.04 11.93 15.96
C PHE A 542 5.01 13.45 15.96
N HIS A 543 3.85 14.02 16.27
CA HIS A 543 3.63 15.46 16.31
C HIS A 543 3.07 15.89 17.66
N LEU A 544 3.75 16.85 18.31
CA LEU A 544 3.31 17.45 19.56
C LEU A 544 2.63 18.81 19.27
N ASN A 545 1.40 19.00 19.73
CA ASN A 545 0.70 20.28 19.56
C ASN A 545 1.19 21.36 20.52
N LEU A 546 1.77 20.94 21.65
CA LEU A 546 2.30 21.79 22.71
C LEU A 546 3.57 21.16 23.30
N ALA A 547 4.42 21.99 23.92
CA ALA A 547 5.63 21.52 24.57
C ALA A 547 5.27 20.73 25.85
N GLN A 548 5.78 19.51 25.99
CA GLN A 548 5.37 18.59 27.05
C GLN A 548 6.36 17.44 27.27
N ASP A 549 6.18 16.76 28.39
CA ASP A 549 6.90 15.52 28.71
C ASP A 549 6.43 14.37 27.82
N ILE A 550 7.37 13.52 27.42
CA ILE A 550 7.10 12.30 26.68
C ILE A 550 7.80 11.09 27.32
N TRP A 551 7.24 9.91 27.06
CA TRP A 551 7.85 8.64 27.43
C TRP A 551 7.96 7.73 26.22
N LEU A 552 9.20 7.32 25.88
CA LEU A 552 9.49 6.44 24.76
C LEU A 552 9.62 5.00 25.26
N VAL A 553 8.97 4.06 24.58
CA VAL A 553 8.92 2.66 24.98
C VAL A 553 9.43 1.75 23.85
N PHE A 554 10.17 0.71 24.23
CA PHE A 554 10.61 -0.39 23.39
C PHE A 554 10.34 -1.72 24.13
N ASP A 555 9.73 -2.70 23.46
CA ASP A 555 9.64 -4.08 23.91
C ASP A 555 9.87 -5.06 22.75
N TYR A 556 10.56 -6.15 23.02
CA TYR A 556 10.73 -7.24 22.08
C TYR A 556 10.67 -8.59 22.82
N PRO A 557 9.49 -9.23 22.93
CA PRO A 557 9.35 -10.49 23.68
C PRO A 557 9.94 -11.72 22.96
N GLY A 558 10.57 -11.54 21.80
CA GLY A 558 11.11 -12.64 21.00
C GLY A 558 12.41 -13.20 21.56
N LYS A 559 12.71 -14.45 21.18
CA LYS A 559 13.87 -15.21 21.67
C LYS A 559 15.16 -14.95 20.88
N THR A 560 15.13 -14.08 19.87
CA THR A 560 16.33 -13.80 19.06
C THR A 560 17.29 -12.86 19.78
N GLY A 561 18.54 -12.80 19.32
CA GLY A 561 19.57 -11.94 19.90
C GLY A 561 19.41 -10.44 19.60
N LEU A 562 18.21 -9.99 19.22
CA LEU A 562 17.93 -8.59 18.93
C LEU A 562 17.85 -7.78 20.23
N LYS A 563 18.66 -6.72 20.34
CA LYS A 563 18.74 -5.90 21.56
C LYS A 563 18.76 -4.41 21.22
N LEU A 564 18.18 -3.58 22.08
CA LEU A 564 18.22 -2.13 21.95
C LEU A 564 19.62 -1.60 22.31
N ALA A 565 20.27 -0.97 21.34
CA ALA A 565 21.56 -0.31 21.51
C ALA A 565 21.41 1.12 22.04
N GLY A 566 20.33 1.80 21.65
CA GLY A 566 20.01 3.14 22.12
C GLY A 566 18.81 3.73 21.41
N ILE A 567 18.34 4.86 21.93
CA ILE A 567 17.27 5.65 21.33
C ILE A 567 17.82 7.05 21.06
N THR A 568 17.67 7.52 19.83
CA THR A 568 18.04 8.89 19.45
C THR A 568 16.79 9.64 19.05
N LEU A 569 16.55 10.77 19.70
CA LEU A 569 15.41 11.65 19.46
C LEU A 569 15.85 12.82 18.58
N PHE A 570 15.08 13.10 17.53
CA PHE A 570 15.31 14.19 16.59
C PHE A 570 14.10 15.12 16.54
N SER A 571 14.33 16.43 16.40
CA SER A 571 13.32 17.33 15.86
C SER A 571 13.32 17.24 14.34
N GLN A 572 12.14 17.40 13.74
CA GLN A 572 11.95 17.41 12.30
C GLN A 572 11.41 18.76 11.85
N GLU A 573 12.19 19.47 11.04
CA GLU A 573 11.70 20.59 10.26
C GLU A 573 11.27 20.06 8.89
N LEU A 574 9.96 20.11 8.63
CA LEU A 574 9.39 19.77 7.33
C LEU A 574 9.55 20.98 6.39
N SER A 575 10.34 20.82 5.34
CA SER A 575 10.55 21.86 4.32
C SER A 575 9.95 21.42 2.99
N ALA A 576 9.23 22.31 2.33
CA ALA A 576 8.71 22.10 0.96
C ALA A 576 9.77 22.40 -0.13
N ALA A 577 11.02 22.68 0.26
CA ALA A 577 12.06 23.19 -0.64
C ALA A 577 12.45 22.23 -1.79
N ASP A 578 12.10 20.95 -1.69
CA ASP A 578 12.40 19.95 -2.72
C ASP A 578 11.41 19.97 -3.91
N LEU A 579 10.45 20.91 -3.93
CA LEU A 579 9.51 21.11 -5.04
C LEU A 579 9.89 22.25 -6.01
N THR A 580 11.05 22.89 -5.83
CA THR A 580 11.45 24.07 -6.63
C THR A 580 12.65 23.88 -7.58
N ASP A 581 13.09 22.64 -7.84
CA ASP A 581 14.10 22.38 -8.89
C ASP A 581 13.49 21.76 -10.16
#